data_AF-A0A2C4PW82-F1
#
_entry.id   AF-A0A2C4PW82-F1
#
_cell.length_a   1.000
_cell.length_b   1.000
_cell.length_c   1.000
_cell.angle_alpha   90.00
_cell.angle_beta   90.00
_cell.angle_gamma   90.00
#
_symmetry.space_group_name_H-M   'P 1'
#
loop_
_entity.id
_entity.type
_entity.pdbx_description
1 polymer ?
#
loop_
_entity_poly.entity_id
_entity_poly.type
_entity_poly.pdbx_seq_one_letter_code
_entity_poly.pdbx_strand_id
1 'polypeptide(L)' 'EGYTLDIQLRKKRDHQAAYAFMKRLVKTFGEPTVLTTDKAPALLCAFKKLKEEGLYKHTNHCTVKYLNNLIEQDHR' A
#
# COMPACT_ATOMS: atom_id res chain seq x y z
N GLU A 1 1.74 -14.49 11.53
CA GLU A 1 1.21 -13.31 12.26
C GLU A 1 1.26 -12.11 11.34
N GLY A 2 0.10 -11.58 10.96
CA GLY A 2 0.01 -10.46 10.01
C GLY A 2 0.05 -9.14 10.75
N TYR A 3 1.21 -8.49 10.80
CA TYR A 3 1.32 -7.14 11.34
C TYR A 3 0.73 -6.15 10.33
N THR A 4 -0.30 -5.40 10.73
CA THR A 4 -0.77 -4.23 9.98
C THR A 4 0.35 -3.19 9.98
N LEU A 5 0.91 -2.90 8.79
CA LEU A 5 2.19 -2.20 8.66
C LEU A 5 2.10 -0.68 8.90
N ASP A 6 1.06 0.02 8.45
CA ASP A 6 0.80 1.44 8.74
C ASP A 6 -0.59 1.82 8.18
N ILE A 7 -1.29 2.79 8.79
CA ILE A 7 -2.59 3.31 8.31
C ILE A 7 -2.48 4.81 8.11
N GLN A 8 -2.66 5.28 6.88
CA GLN A 8 -2.71 6.71 6.57
C GLN A 8 -4.09 7.11 6.05
N LEU A 9 -4.92 7.68 6.92
CA LEU A 9 -6.22 8.26 6.56
C LEU A 9 -6.02 9.68 5.98
N ARG A 10 -6.49 9.92 4.76
CA ARG A 10 -6.51 11.26 4.14
C ARG A 10 -7.88 11.56 3.53
N LYS A 11 -8.28 12.84 3.62
CA LYS A 11 -9.54 13.37 3.09
C LYS A 11 -9.60 13.38 1.55
N LYS A 12 -8.43 13.38 0.88
CA LYS A 12 -8.29 13.33 -0.59
C LYS A 12 -7.32 12.22 -0.98
N ARG A 13 -7.66 11.48 -2.04
CA ARG A 13 -6.79 10.47 -2.66
C ARG A 13 -5.77 11.16 -3.56
N ASP A 14 -4.62 11.51 -2.98
CA ASP A 14 -3.53 12.19 -3.69
C ASP A 14 -2.47 11.18 -4.17
N HIS A 15 -2.07 11.26 -5.44
CA HIS A 15 -1.02 10.44 -6.04
C HIS A 15 0.33 10.62 -5.35
N GLN A 16 0.68 11.84 -4.97
CA GLN A 16 1.95 12.13 -4.30
C GLN A 16 1.96 11.56 -2.88
N ALA A 17 0.82 11.65 -2.17
CA ALA A 17 0.68 11.07 -0.85
C ALA A 17 0.78 9.54 -0.89
N ALA A 18 0.10 8.88 -1.83
CA ALA A 18 0.17 7.44 -2.04
C ALA A 18 1.62 6.98 -2.28
N TYR A 19 2.34 7.69 -3.15
CA TYR A 19 3.75 7.41 -3.42
C TYR A 19 4.64 7.59 -2.19
N ALA A 20 4.51 8.72 -1.47
CA ALA A 20 5.30 8.99 -0.27
C ALA A 20 5.03 7.97 0.84
N PHE A 21 3.77 7.57 1.01
CA PHE A 21 3.36 6.56 1.98
C PHE A 21 3.97 5.20 1.66
N MET A 22 3.80 4.71 0.44
CA MET A 22 4.37 3.42 0.02
C MET A 22 5.91 3.43 0.05
N LYS A 23 6.55 4.57 -0.28
CA LYS A 23 8.00 4.72 -0.17
C LYS A 23 8.47 4.70 1.30
N ARG A 24 7.70 5.27 2.21
CA ARG A 24 7.99 5.22 3.65
C ARG A 24 7.87 3.79 4.17
N LEU A 25 6.80 3.07 3.81
CA LEU A 25 6.57 1.69 4.23
C LEU A 25 7.77 0.78 3.92
N VAL A 26 8.23 0.77 2.67
CA VAL A 26 9.37 -0.06 2.26
C VAL A 26 10.68 0.36 2.93
N LYS A 27 10.86 1.65 3.21
CA LYS A 27 12.05 2.14 3.93
C LYS A 27 12.03 1.76 5.41
N THR A 28 10.86 1.75 6.03
CA THR A 28 10.72 1.46 7.47
C THR A 28 10.70 -0.05 7.74
N PHE A 29 10.04 -0.83 6.89
CA PHE A 29 9.78 -2.25 7.14
C PHE A 29 10.50 -3.19 6.16
N GLY A 30 11.20 -2.65 5.15
CA GLY A 30 11.77 -3.43 4.06
C GLY A 30 10.73 -3.79 3.00
N GLU A 31 11.17 -4.57 2.00
CA GLU A 31 10.30 -5.03 0.92
C GLU A 31 9.32 -6.11 1.42
N PRO A 32 8.00 -5.88 1.38
CA PRO A 32 7.04 -6.90 1.79
C PRO A 32 6.92 -8.00 0.73
N THR A 33 6.70 -9.26 1.15
CA THR A 33 6.44 -10.36 0.21
C THR A 33 5.08 -10.22 -0.48
N VAL A 34 4.08 -9.69 0.25
CA VAL A 34 2.73 -9.44 -0.24
C VAL A 34 2.30 -8.04 0.18
N LEU A 35 1.82 -7.26 -0.78
CA LEU A 35 1.22 -5.96 -0.54
C LEU A 35 -0.24 -6.01 -0.99
N THR A 36 -1.17 -5.75 -0.07
CA THR A 36 -2.59 -5.62 -0.40
C THR A 36 -2.99 -4.16 -0.34
N THR A 37 -3.60 -3.65 -1.41
CA THR A 37 -4.16 -2.29 -1.43
C THR A 37 -5.59 -2.28 -1.96
N ASP A 38 -6.31 -1.17 -1.77
CA ASP A 38 -7.55 -0.94 -2.49
C ASP A 38 -7.29 -0.65 -3.97
N LYS A 39 -8.38 -0.64 -4.76
CA LYS A 39 -8.34 -0.42 -6.21
C LYS A 39 -8.17 1.06 -6.60
N ALA A 40 -7.75 1.92 -5.67
CA ALA A 40 -7.48 3.33 -5.96
C ALA A 40 -6.42 3.48 -7.07
N PRO A 41 -6.71 4.28 -8.11
CA PRO A 41 -5.74 4.60 -9.16
C PRO A 41 -4.44 5.20 -8.62
N ALA A 42 -4.53 5.95 -7.51
CA ALA A 42 -3.40 6.56 -6.83
C ALA A 42 -2.37 5.53 -6.34
N LEU A 43 -2.83 4.47 -5.69
CA LEU A 43 -1.98 3.42 -5.13
C LEU A 43 -1.39 2.55 -6.25
N LEU A 44 -2.18 2.26 -7.28
CA LEU A 44 -1.69 1.54 -8.46
C LEU A 44 -0.59 2.32 -9.19
N CYS A 45 -0.77 3.63 -9.34
CA CYS A 45 0.23 4.51 -9.95
C CYS A 45 1.50 4.58 -9.09
N ALA A 46 1.36 4.76 -7.78
CA ALA A 46 2.47 4.77 -6.83
C ALA A 46 3.25 3.46 -6.84
N PHE A 47 2.56 2.32 -6.78
CA PHE A 47 3.17 0.99 -6.80
C PHE A 47 4.00 0.76 -8.06
N LYS A 48 3.46 1.07 -9.25
CA LYS A 48 4.18 0.93 -10.52
C LYS A 48 5.48 1.74 -10.53
N LYS A 49 5.42 3.02 -10.14
CA LYS A 49 6.61 3.88 -10.05
C LYS A 49 7.66 3.34 -9.09
N LEU A 50 7.24 2.88 -7.91
CA LEU A 50 8.16 2.35 -6.90
C LEU A 50 8.76 0.99 -7.31
N LYS A 51 8.04 0.23 -8.14
CA LYS A 51 8.55 -0.99 -8.75
C LYS A 51 9.64 -0.69 -9.79
N GLU A 52 9.46 0.36 -10.59
CA GLU A 52 10.49 0.86 -11.52
C GLU A 52 11.73 1.37 -10.79
N GLU A 53 11.56 2.02 -9.62
CA GLU A 53 12.68 2.40 -8.74
C GLU A 53 13.32 1.21 -7.99
N GLY A 54 12.74 0.01 -8.11
CA GLY A 54 13.32 -1.21 -7.57
C GLY A 54 12.98 -1.52 -6.10
N LEU A 55 12.00 -0.83 -5.51
CA LEU A 55 11.59 -1.01 -4.12
C LEU A 55 10.59 -2.16 -3.91
N TYR A 56 9.87 -2.58 -4.95
CA TYR A 56 8.85 -3.64 -4.91
C TYR A 56 9.06 -4.69 -6.01
N LYS A 57 10.32 -5.12 -6.22
CA LYS A 57 10.71 -6.06 -7.28
C LYS A 57 10.12 -7.46 -7.08
N HIS A 58 10.16 -7.97 -5.85
CA HIS A 58 9.73 -9.30 -5.43
C HIS A 58 8.37 -9.28 -4.72
N THR A 59 7.77 -8.10 -4.57
CA THR A 59 6.46 -7.94 -3.93
C THR A 59 5.33 -8.41 -4.83
N ASN A 60 4.49 -9.32 -4.31
CA ASN A 60 3.21 -9.66 -4.94
C ASN A 60 2.15 -8.63 -4.56
N HIS A 61 1.64 -7.90 -5.54
CA HIS A 61 0.60 -6.89 -5.32
C HIS A 61 -0.78 -7.48 -5.56
N CYS A 62 -1.64 -7.41 -4.55
CA CYS A 62 -3.01 -7.91 -4.60
C CYS A 62 -4.00 -6.76 -4.34
N THR A 63 -5.10 -6.74 -5.09
CA THR A 63 -6.19 -5.76 -4.91
C THR A 63 -7.47 -6.46 -4.47
N VAL A 64 -7.46 -7.01 -3.26
CA VAL A 64 -8.57 -7.79 -2.72
C VAL A 64 -9.52 -6.87 -1.98
N LYS A 65 -10.70 -6.58 -2.58
CA LYS A 65 -11.74 -5.72 -1.99
C LYS A 65 -12.14 -6.19 -0.57
N TYR A 66 -12.27 -7.50 -0.39
CA TYR A 66 -12.69 -8.08 0.88
C TYR A 66 -11.71 -7.83 2.04
N LEU A 67 -10.40 -7.93 1.78
CA LEU A 67 -9.37 -7.72 2.80
C LEU A 67 -9.29 -6.25 3.23
N ASN A 68 -9.52 -5.30 2.32
CA ASN A 68 -9.57 -3.88 2.67
C ASN A 68 -10.80 -3.56 3.53
N ASN A 69 -11.97 -4.13 3.19
CA ASN A 69 -13.18 -3.94 3.98
C ASN A 69 -13.04 -4.50 5.41
N LEU A 70 -12.30 -5.59 5.61
CA LEU A 70 -12.05 -6.15 6.93
C LEU A 70 -11.21 -5.22 7.81
N ILE A 71 -10.17 -4.60 7.25
CA ILE A 71 -9.36 -3.58 7.95
C ILE A 71 -10.19 -2.33 8.23
N GLU A 72 -11.02 -1.89 7.28
CA GLU A 72 -11.96 -0.77 7.50
C GLU A 72 -13.01 -1.05 8.58
N GLN A 73 -13.39 -2.33 8.78
CA GLN A 73 -14.32 -2.75 9.83
C GLN A 73 -13.67 -2.93 11.20
N ASP A 74 -12.44 -3.45 11.26
CA ASP A 74 -11.70 -3.68 12.52
C ASP A 74 -11.30 -2.35 13.21
N HIS A 75 -11.25 -1.26 12.45
CA HIS A 75 -10.91 0.07 12.95
C HIS A 75 -12.14 1.00 13.09
N ARG A 76 -13.36 0.45 13.15
CA ARG A 76 -14.59 1.25 13.32
C ARG A 76 -15.00 1.44 14.78
#